data_AF-A0A4Q1URU5-F1
#
_entry.id   AF-A0A4Q1URU5-F1
#
_cell.length_a   1.000
_cell.length_b   1.000
_cell.length_c   1.000
_cell.angle_alpha   90.00
_cell.angle_beta   90.00
_cell.angle_gamma   90.00
#
_symmetry.space_group_name_H-M   'P 1'
#
loop_
_entity.id
_entity.type
_entity.pdbx_description
1 polymer ?
#
loop_
_entity_poly.entity_id
_entity_poly.type
_entity_poly.pdbx_seq_one_letter_code
_entity_poly.pdbx_strand_id
1 'polypeptide(L)'
;MQTAWFSKPVVVSVGVAGATRNLSNTQQAIELLTTHWRDAGSPKHQSALRACQRATSGDVPPDIAREAFIEAAREAHILVE
;
A
#
# COMPACT_ATOMS: atom_id res chain seq x y z
N MET A 1 17.99 2.11 -7.26
CA MET A 1 16.68 2.04 -6.58
C MET A 1 15.61 2.32 -7.64
N GLN A 2 14.91 1.30 -8.15
CA GLN A 2 13.84 1.51 -9.14
C GLN A 2 12.57 1.88 -8.39
N THR A 3 12.21 3.17 -8.42
CA THR A 3 10.95 3.63 -7.84
C THR A 3 9.87 3.44 -8.90
N ALA A 4 9.04 2.40 -8.78
CA ALA A 4 7.89 2.24 -9.66
C ALA A 4 6.80 3.23 -9.24
N TRP A 5 6.48 4.18 -10.12
CA TRP A 5 5.47 5.20 -9.85
C TRP A 5 4.09 4.62 -10.14
N PHE A 6 3.14 4.86 -9.24
CA PHE A 6 1.74 4.51 -9.50
C PHE A 6 1.20 5.50 -10.53
N SER A 7 0.57 5.00 -11.61
CA SER A 7 -0.12 5.87 -12.58
C SER A 7 -1.30 6.63 -11.94
N LYS A 8 -1.88 6.09 -10.86
CA LYS A 8 -2.87 6.76 -10.02
C LYS A 8 -2.42 6.71 -8.56
N PRO A 9 -2.22 7.86 -7.90
CA PRO A 9 -1.83 7.86 -6.49
C PRO A 9 -2.93 7.21 -5.64
N VAL A 10 -2.52 6.36 -4.70
CA VAL A 10 -3.44 5.69 -3.78
C VAL A 10 -3.54 6.52 -2.51
N VAL A 11 -4.76 6.90 -2.14
CA VAL A 11 -5.01 7.71 -0.95
C VAL A 11 -5.45 6.81 0.19
N VAL A 12 -4.82 6.95 1.36
CA VAL A 12 -5.05 6.06 2.51
C VAL A 12 -5.13 6.88 3.80
N SER A 13 -6.03 6.57 4.74
CA SER A 13 -6.09 7.26 6.05
C SER A 13 -5.35 6.43 7.05
N VAL A 14 -4.26 6.96 7.56
CA VAL A 14 -3.39 6.17 8.42
C VAL A 14 -3.27 6.86 9.75
N GLY A 15 -3.85 6.23 10.77
CA GLY A 15 -3.80 6.68 12.17
C GLY A 15 -5.12 7.23 12.70
N VAL A 16 -5.15 7.48 14.01
CA VAL A 16 -6.34 7.90 14.78
C VAL A 16 -6.80 9.32 14.40
N ALA A 17 -5.93 10.11 13.76
CA ALA A 17 -6.21 11.49 13.38
C ALA A 17 -6.69 11.67 11.93
N GLY A 18 -6.94 10.60 11.17
CA GLY A 18 -7.38 10.71 9.77
C GLY A 18 -6.33 11.34 8.83
N ALA A 19 -5.03 11.16 9.16
CA ALA A 19 -3.95 11.66 8.33
C ALA A 19 -3.98 10.91 6.99
N THR A 20 -4.40 11.63 5.96
CA THR A 20 -4.54 11.11 4.62
C THR A 20 -3.17 11.13 3.94
N ARG A 21 -2.69 9.97 3.49
CA ARG A 21 -1.39 9.81 2.84
C ARG A 21 -1.61 9.46 1.36
N ASN A 22 -0.99 10.23 0.48
CA ASN A 22 -1.04 10.00 -0.96
C ASN A 22 0.19 9.18 -1.37
N LEU A 23 -0.03 7.92 -1.72
CA LEU A 23 1.00 7.00 -2.17
C LEU A 23 1.15 7.12 -3.69
N SER A 24 2.13 7.91 -4.12
CA SER A 24 2.43 8.08 -5.55
C SER A 24 3.42 7.04 -6.09
N ASN A 25 4.04 6.23 -5.22
CA ASN A 25 4.97 5.19 -5.61
C ASN A 25 4.89 3.94 -4.71
N THR A 26 5.33 2.81 -5.26
CA THR A 26 5.29 1.51 -4.55
C THR A 26 6.15 1.50 -3.29
N GLN A 27 7.25 2.25 -3.27
CA GLN A 27 8.11 2.34 -2.09
C GLN A 27 7.39 2.98 -0.90
N GLN A 28 6.64 4.06 -1.12
CA GLN A 28 5.84 4.71 -0.09
C GLN A 28 4.74 3.77 0.42
N ALA A 29 4.17 2.94 -0.46
CA ALA A 29 3.20 1.93 -0.03
C ALA A 29 3.85 0.88 0.88
N ILE A 30 5.05 0.39 0.53
CA ILE A 30 5.82 -0.55 1.36
C ILE A 30 6.21 0.09 2.69
N GLU A 31 6.73 1.31 2.67
CA GLU A 31 7.11 2.04 3.89
C GLU A 31 5.89 2.22 4.79
N LEU A 32 4.74 2.59 4.22
CA LEU A 32 3.52 2.74 5.00
C LEU A 32 3.02 1.41 5.58
N LEU A 33 3.06 0.32 4.81
CA LEU A 33 2.78 -1.03 5.31
C LEU A 33 3.74 -1.40 6.45
N THR A 34 5.02 -1.06 6.35
CA THR A 34 6.03 -1.48 7.34
C THR A 34 6.01 -0.61 8.59
N THR A 35 5.77 0.70 8.44
CA THR A 35 5.93 1.69 9.52
C THR A 35 4.63 1.99 10.24
N HIS A 36 3.48 1.93 9.56
CA HIS A 36 2.20 2.41 10.11
C HIS A 36 1.13 1.32 10.29
N TRP A 37 1.40 0.09 9.86
CA TRP A 37 0.44 -1.00 10.02
C TRP A 37 0.54 -1.60 11.42
N ARG A 38 -0.55 -1.45 12.20
CA ARG A 38 -0.62 -1.94 13.59
C ARG A 38 -0.69 -3.47 13.67
N ASP A 39 -1.28 -4.12 12.67
CA ASP A 39 -1.42 -5.57 12.58
C ASP A 39 -0.50 -6.17 11.51
N ALA A 40 0.82 -6.03 11.69
CA ALA A 40 1.83 -6.47 10.73
C ALA A 40 1.87 -8.00 10.46
N GLY A 41 0.98 -8.78 11.09
CA GLY A 41 0.89 -10.24 10.94
C GLY A 41 -0.27 -10.75 10.09
N SER A 42 -1.16 -9.89 9.59
CA SER A 42 -2.35 -10.35 8.86
C SER A 42 -1.98 -10.86 7.46
N PRO A 43 -2.64 -11.91 6.94
CA PRO A 43 -2.38 -12.44 5.59
C PRO A 43 -2.59 -11.40 4.48
N LYS A 44 -3.46 -10.40 4.72
CA LYS A 44 -3.64 -9.25 3.84
C LYS A 44 -2.42 -8.32 3.81
N HIS A 45 -1.76 -8.09 4.94
CA HIS A 45 -0.52 -7.29 4.99
C HIS A 45 0.56 -7.94 4.12
N GLN A 46 0.77 -9.26 4.28
CA GLN A 46 1.74 -9.99 3.46
C GLN A 46 1.38 -9.94 1.97
N SER A 47 0.10 -10.03 1.62
CA SER A 47 -0.35 -9.93 0.23
C SER A 47 -0.07 -8.54 -0.37
N ALA A 48 -0.39 -7.47 0.36
CA ALA A 48 -0.12 -6.10 -0.07
C ALA A 48 1.38 -5.83 -0.23
N LEU A 49 2.20 -6.28 0.73
CA LEU A 49 3.64 -6.09 0.71
C LEU A 49 4.29 -6.87 -0.45
N ARG A 50 3.83 -8.10 -0.71
CA ARG A 50 4.27 -8.91 -1.85
C ARG A 50 3.90 -8.26 -3.18
N ALA A 51 2.68 -7.73 -3.30
CA ALA A 51 2.24 -7.06 -4.52
C ALA A 51 3.05 -5.76 -4.76
N CYS A 52 3.31 -4.97 -3.72
CA CYS A 52 4.13 -3.77 -3.84
C CYS A 52 5.60 -4.09 -4.19
N GLN A 53 6.16 -5.17 -3.64
CA GLN A 53 7.51 -5.64 -4.02
C GLN A 53 7.57 -6.02 -5.50
N ARG A 54 6.61 -6.83 -5.98
CA ARG A 54 6.55 -7.20 -7.40
C ARG A 54 6.39 -5.98 -8.32
N ALA A 55 5.57 -5.00 -7.92
CA ALA A 55 5.40 -3.79 -8.70
C ALA A 55 6.67 -2.92 -8.71
N THR A 56 7.41 -2.90 -7.60
CA THR A 56 8.73 -2.22 -7.52
C THR A 56 9.77 -2.90 -8.42
N SER A 57 9.72 -4.22 -8.54
CA SER A 57 10.55 -4.99 -9.47
C SER A 57 10.12 -4.87 -10.94
N GLY A 58 8.98 -4.24 -11.23
CA GLY A 58 8.39 -4.17 -12.57
C GLY A 58 7.74 -5.48 -13.04
N ASP A 59 7.54 -6.43 -12.12
CA ASP A 59 7.01 -7.77 -12.39
C ASP A 59 5.48 -7.76 -12.52
N VAL A 60 4.81 -6.83 -11.83
CA VAL A 60 3.36 -6.62 -11.93
C VAL A 60 3.03 -5.13 -12.07
N PRO A 61 1.90 -4.78 -12.72
CA PRO A 61 1.52 -3.39 -12.87
C PRO A 61 1.14 -2.74 -11.53
N PRO A 62 1.34 -1.41 -11.41
CA PRO A 62 0.99 -0.64 -10.22
C PRO A 62 -0.48 -0.77 -9.80
N ASP A 63 -1.40 -1.01 -10.74
CA ASP A 63 -2.83 -1.26 -10.45
C ASP A 63 -3.05 -2.51 -9.60
N ILE A 64 -2.31 -3.60 -9.84
CA ILE A 64 -2.42 -4.84 -9.06
C ILE A 64 -1.91 -4.64 -7.64
N ALA A 65 -0.79 -3.92 -7.49
CA ALA A 65 -0.29 -3.56 -6.16
C ALA A 65 -1.27 -2.65 -5.40
N ARG A 66 -1.93 -1.74 -6.12
CA ARG A 66 -2.97 -0.87 -5.58
C ARG A 66 -4.19 -1.66 -5.13
N GLU A 67 -4.72 -2.59 -5.92
CA GLU A 67 -5.87 -3.43 -5.50
C GLU A 67 -5.54 -4.26 -4.26
N ALA A 68 -4.38 -4.94 -4.24
CA ALA A 68 -3.94 -5.71 -3.08
C ALA A 68 -3.78 -4.83 -1.83
N PHE A 69 -3.32 -3.60 -2.01
CA PHE A 69 -3.22 -2.62 -0.94
C PHE A 69 -4.61 -2.17 -0.46
N ILE A 70 -5.53 -1.83 -1.36
CA ILE A 70 -6.90 -1.39 -1.06
C ILE A 70 -7.64 -2.47 -0.26
N GLU A 71 -7.55 -3.73 -0.69
CA GLU A 71 -8.08 -4.89 0.02
C GLU A 71 -7.58 -4.96 1.46
N ALA A 72 -6.26 -4.80 1.66
CA ALA A 72 -5.66 -4.82 2.99
C ALA A 72 -6.09 -3.61 3.83
N ALA A 73 -6.14 -2.42 3.23
CA ALA A 73 -6.53 -1.19 3.92
C ALA A 73 -8.02 -1.19 4.30
N ARG A 74 -8.86 -1.80 3.47
CA ARG A 74 -10.29 -1.98 3.74
C ARG A 74 -10.53 -2.93 4.91
N GLU A 75 -9.83 -4.06 4.98
CA GLU A 75 -9.89 -4.97 6.13
C GLU A 75 -9.38 -4.31 7.42
N ALA A 76 -8.33 -3.50 7.32
CA ALA A 76 -7.80 -2.76 8.46
C ALA A 76 -8.63 -1.49 8.81
N HIS A 77 -9.73 -1.20 8.10
CA HIS A 77 -10.55 0.01 8.28
C HIS A 77 -9.77 1.33 8.18
N ILE A 78 -8.72 1.37 7.36
CA ILE A 78 -7.82 2.52 7.16
C ILE A 78 -7.89 3.11 5.73
N LEU A 79 -8.81 2.64 4.90
CA LEU A 79 -8.97 3.17 3.54
C LEU A 79 -9.81 4.45 3.54
N VAL A 80 -9.33 5.52 2.87
CA VAL A 80 -10.15 6.66 2.43
C VAL A 80 -10.35 6.48 0.93
N GLU A 81 -11.61 6.39 0.50
CA GLU A 81 -11.98 6.31 -0.91
C GLU A 81 -11.70 7.62 -1.65
#